data_AF-A0AAU4MGD2-F1
#
_entry.id   AF-A0AAU4MGD2-F1
#
_cell.length_a   1.000
_cell.length_b   1.000
_cell.length_c   1.000
_cell.angle_alpha   90.00
_cell.angle_beta   90.00
_cell.angle_gamma   90.00
#
_symmetry.space_group_name_H-M   'P 1'
#
loop_
_entity.id
_entity.type
_entity.pdbx_description
1 polymer ?
#
loop_
_entity_poly.entity_id
_entity_poly.type
_entity_poly.pdbx_seq_one_letter_code
_entity_poly.pdbx_strand_id
1 'polypeptide(L)'
;MAGQFRTTAEEMDSFAKHMGEVSEQVQGELKKLDSLVSSIASGWQGQAATAYQNLQNRFNEDARGLNEALRAIQHAIEATTKAYSEQDAAQQSSMGRVG
;
A
#
# COMPACT_ATOMS: atom_id res chain seq x y z
N MET A 1 20.22 -8.54 21.32
CA MET A 1 18.75 -8.46 21.34
C MET A 1 18.29 -7.09 20.85
N ALA A 2 18.53 -5.97 21.56
CA ALA A 2 18.10 -4.61 21.15
C ALA A 2 18.51 -4.16 19.73
N GLY A 3 19.70 -4.56 19.25
CA GLY A 3 20.16 -4.22 17.89
C GLY A 3 19.38 -4.92 16.77
N GLN A 4 18.96 -6.16 16.99
CA GLN A 4 18.19 -6.93 16.01
C GLN A 4 16.76 -6.41 15.87
N PHE A 5 16.17 -5.92 16.96
CA PHE A 5 14.83 -5.35 16.96
C PHE A 5 14.76 -3.99 16.24
N ARG A 6 15.79 -3.13 16.39
CA ARG A 6 15.91 -1.89 15.61
C ARG A 6 16.00 -2.15 14.11
N THR A 7 16.79 -3.14 13.70
CA THR A 7 16.90 -3.52 12.28
C THR A 7 15.55 -3.96 11.71
N THR A 8 14.78 -4.77 12.43
CA THR A 8 13.45 -5.20 11.97
C THR A 8 12.46 -4.03 11.83
N ALA A 9 12.52 -3.04 12.73
CA ALA A 9 11.68 -1.85 12.63
C ALA A 9 12.04 -0.97 11.40
N GLU A 10 13.34 -0.80 11.12
CA GLU A 10 13.80 -0.08 9.93
C GLU A 10 13.44 -0.81 8.62
N GLU A 11 13.55 -2.14 8.59
CA GLU A 11 13.13 -2.96 7.44
C GLU A 11 11.64 -2.81 7.15
N MET A 12 10.81 -2.80 8.20
CA MET A 12 9.37 -2.63 8.09
C MET A 12 8.99 -1.23 7.58
N ASP A 13 9.66 -0.17 8.06
CA ASP A 13 9.45 1.20 7.56
C ASP A 13 9.88 1.35 6.08
N SER A 14 11.02 0.76 5.72
CA SER A 14 11.49 0.71 4.33
C SER A 14 10.49 -0.01 3.42
N PHE A 15 9.97 -1.16 3.87
CA PHE A 15 8.97 -1.92 3.14
C PHE A 15 7.65 -1.14 2.98
N ALA A 16 7.19 -0.43 4.01
CA ALA A 16 6.01 0.42 3.94
C ALA A 16 6.17 1.56 2.90
N LYS A 17 7.34 2.22 2.89
CA LYS A 17 7.67 3.25 1.89
C LYS A 17 7.67 2.69 0.47
N HIS A 18 8.33 1.56 0.26
CA HIS A 18 8.34 0.89 -1.04
C HIS A 18 6.92 0.53 -1.51
N MET A 19 6.06 0.08 -0.59
CA MET A 19 4.67 -0.23 -0.91
C MET A 19 3.88 1.02 -1.33
N GLY A 20 4.15 2.17 -0.71
CA GLY A 20 3.61 3.46 -1.12
C GLY A 20 4.05 3.86 -2.53
N GLU A 21 5.33 3.70 -2.85
CA GLU A 21 5.86 3.95 -4.21
C GLU A 21 5.19 3.06 -5.27
N VAL A 22 5.01 1.77 -4.97
CA VAL A 22 4.31 0.84 -5.86
C VAL A 22 2.84 1.25 -6.06
N SER A 23 2.15 1.69 -5.00
CA SER A 23 0.79 2.23 -5.10
C SER A 23 0.72 3.42 -6.05
N GLU A 24 1.64 4.38 -5.92
CA GLU A 24 1.69 5.56 -6.77
C GLU A 24 1.98 5.21 -8.23
N GLN A 25 2.91 4.28 -8.47
CA GLN A 25 3.23 3.78 -9.81
C GLN A 25 2.02 3.13 -10.46
N VAL A 26 1.33 2.24 -9.73
CA VAL A 26 0.10 1.60 -10.22
C VAL A 26 -0.90 2.68 -10.61
N GLN A 27 -1.22 3.62 -9.71
CA GLN A 27 -2.15 4.72 -10.00
C GLN A 27 -1.76 5.54 -11.24
N GLY A 28 -0.46 5.77 -11.46
CA GLY A 28 0.06 6.42 -12.66
C GLY A 28 -0.25 5.64 -13.93
N GLU A 29 0.00 4.32 -13.93
CA GLU A 29 -0.32 3.45 -15.06
C GLU A 29 -1.83 3.36 -15.32
N LEU A 30 -2.67 3.37 -14.27
CA LEU A 30 -4.14 3.40 -14.45
C LEU A 30 -4.57 4.65 -15.22
N LYS A 31 -4.03 5.82 -14.85
CA LYS A 31 -4.35 7.10 -15.52
C LYS A 31 -3.90 7.10 -16.98
N LYS A 32 -2.74 6.51 -17.27
CA LYS A 32 -2.25 6.37 -18.66
C LYS A 32 -3.19 5.48 -19.47
N LEU A 33 -3.60 4.34 -18.90
CA LEU A 33 -4.55 3.44 -19.56
C LEU A 33 -5.88 4.14 -19.82
N ASP A 34 -6.44 4.83 -18.83
CA ASP A 34 -7.68 5.59 -18.98
C ASP A 34 -7.59 6.66 -20.08
N SER A 35 -6.50 7.42 -20.12
CA SER A 35 -6.28 8.43 -21.15
C SER A 35 -6.12 7.82 -22.53
N LEU A 36 -5.35 6.72 -22.65
CA LEU A 36 -5.17 6.00 -23.90
C LEU A 36 -6.52 5.52 -24.41
N VAL A 37 -7.31 4.89 -23.54
CA VAL A 37 -8.56 4.33 -24.01
C VAL A 37 -9.60 5.41 -24.29
N SER A 38 -9.69 6.47 -23.50
CA SER A 38 -10.54 7.63 -23.81
C SER A 38 -10.24 8.21 -25.20
N SER A 39 -8.98 8.19 -25.64
CA SER A 39 -8.59 8.65 -26.99
C SER A 39 -9.14 7.78 -28.12
N ILE A 40 -9.12 6.44 -27.97
CA ILE A 40 -9.60 5.48 -28.97
C ILE A 40 -11.10 5.19 -28.87
N ALA A 41 -11.71 5.38 -27.69
CA ALA A 41 -13.12 5.16 -27.44
C ALA A 41 -14.03 6.10 -28.24
N SER A 42 -13.52 7.28 -28.64
CA SER A 42 -14.21 8.18 -29.57
C SER A 42 -14.60 7.51 -30.89
N GLY A 43 -13.86 6.47 -31.30
CA GLY A 43 -14.16 5.66 -32.50
C GLY A 43 -14.97 4.39 -32.22
N TRP A 44 -15.22 4.03 -30.97
CA TRP A 44 -15.94 2.80 -30.61
C TRP A 44 -17.42 3.13 -30.38
N GLN A 45 -18.29 2.62 -31.24
CA GLN A 45 -19.75 2.76 -31.13
C GLN A 45 -20.40 1.39 -30.88
N GLY A 46 -21.55 1.38 -30.21
CA GLY A 46 -22.32 0.16 -29.96
C GLY A 46 -21.69 -0.77 -28.92
N GLN A 47 -21.71 -2.08 -29.19
CA GLN A 47 -21.30 -3.12 -28.22
C GLN A 47 -19.84 -3.00 -27.73
N ALA A 48 -18.94 -2.48 -28.54
CA ALA A 48 -17.54 -2.28 -28.16
C ALA A 48 -17.38 -1.22 -27.05
N ALA A 49 -18.19 -0.15 -27.10
CA ALA A 49 -18.19 0.88 -26.06
C ALA A 49 -18.68 0.33 -24.71
N THR A 50 -19.71 -0.53 -24.73
CA THR A 50 -20.24 -1.17 -23.52
C THR A 50 -19.25 -2.16 -22.91
N ALA A 51 -18.61 -3.01 -23.72
CA ALA A 51 -17.59 -3.94 -23.25
C ALA A 51 -16.41 -3.18 -22.62
N TYR A 52 -16.03 -2.05 -23.20
CA TYR A 52 -14.99 -1.18 -22.65
C TYR A 52 -15.39 -0.56 -21.30
N GLN A 53 -16.57 0.05 -21.21
CA GLN A 53 -17.06 0.62 -19.95
C GLN A 53 -17.07 -0.41 -18.82
N ASN A 54 -17.46 -1.65 -19.12
CA ASN A 54 -17.43 -2.73 -18.15
C ASN A 54 -16.00 -3.09 -17.72
N LEU A 55 -15.06 -3.16 -18.67
CA LEU A 55 -13.65 -3.41 -18.37
C LEU A 55 -13.07 -2.30 -17.49
N GLN A 56 -13.34 -1.04 -17.83
CA GLN A 56 -12.86 0.10 -17.07
C GLN A 56 -13.42 0.14 -15.65
N ASN A 57 -14.71 -0.17 -15.47
CA ASN A 57 -15.31 -0.23 -14.14
C ASN A 57 -14.64 -1.30 -13.27
N ARG A 58 -14.46 -2.52 -13.81
CA ARG A 58 -13.75 -3.60 -13.10
C ARG A 58 -12.32 -3.22 -12.74
N PHE A 59 -11.60 -2.63 -13.69
CA PHE A 59 -10.24 -2.20 -13.46
C PHE A 59 -10.13 -1.12 -12.36
N ASN A 60 -11.07 -0.17 -12.34
CA ASN A 60 -11.15 0.83 -11.28
C ASN A 60 -11.48 0.21 -9.91
N GLU A 61 -12.31 -0.83 -9.87
CA GLU A 61 -12.58 -1.59 -8.65
C GLU A 61 -11.33 -2.34 -8.17
N ASP A 62 -10.66 -3.06 -9.05
CA ASP A 62 -9.43 -3.80 -8.74
C ASP A 62 -8.33 -2.86 -8.21
N ALA A 63 -8.19 -1.70 -8.84
CA ALA A 63 -7.27 -0.65 -8.41
C ALA A 63 -7.58 -0.10 -7.01
N ARG A 64 -8.86 0.09 -6.67
CA ARG A 64 -9.27 0.52 -5.33
C ARG A 64 -8.97 -0.57 -4.31
N GLY A 65 -9.31 -1.83 -4.62
CA GLY A 65 -9.04 -2.98 -3.76
C GLY A 65 -7.54 -3.15 -3.48
N LEU A 66 -6.71 -2.98 -4.50
CA LEU A 66 -5.25 -2.97 -4.32
C LEU A 66 -4.82 -1.86 -3.36
N ASN A 67 -5.26 -0.61 -3.58
CA ASN A 67 -4.90 0.51 -2.71
C ASN A 67 -5.34 0.30 -1.25
N GLU A 68 -6.53 -0.26 -1.03
CA GLU A 68 -7.03 -0.61 0.30
C GLU A 68 -6.16 -1.68 0.96
N ALA A 69 -5.79 -2.72 0.22
CA ALA A 69 -4.89 -3.76 0.72
C ALA A 69 -3.53 -3.19 1.12
N LEU A 70 -2.94 -2.31 0.29
CA LEU A 70 -1.65 -1.67 0.57
C LEU A 70 -1.73 -0.78 1.84
N ARG A 71 -2.82 -0.02 2.01
CA ARG A 71 -3.05 0.77 3.23
C ARG A 71 -3.24 -0.10 4.47
N ALA A 72 -3.95 -1.22 4.35
CA ALA A 72 -4.11 -2.17 5.45
C ALA A 72 -2.77 -2.76 5.89
N ILE A 73 -1.90 -3.10 4.93
CA ILE A 73 -0.54 -3.57 5.20
C ILE A 73 0.28 -2.48 5.91
N GLN A 74 0.23 -1.23 5.42
CA GLN A 74 0.92 -0.10 6.06
C GLN A 74 0.45 0.08 7.51
N HIS A 75 -0.85 0.08 7.77
CA HIS A 75 -1.37 0.20 9.13
C HIS A 75 -0.97 -0.97 10.03
N ALA A 76 -0.95 -2.20 9.50
CA ALA A 76 -0.48 -3.36 10.24
C ALA A 76 1.00 -3.23 10.62
N ILE A 77 1.82 -2.70 9.72
CA ILE A 77 3.24 -2.43 9.97
C ILE A 77 3.40 -1.35 11.04
N GLU A 78 2.72 -0.22 10.92
CA GLU A 78 2.80 0.88 11.90
C GLU A 78 2.35 0.41 13.30
N ALA A 79 1.26 -0.34 13.38
CA ALA A 79 0.77 -0.92 14.63
C ALA A 79 1.80 -1.89 15.24
N THR A 80 2.42 -2.72 14.41
CA THR A 80 3.45 -3.68 14.82
C THR A 80 4.68 -2.94 15.34
N THR A 81 5.20 -1.95 14.62
CA THR A 81 6.33 -1.11 15.05
C THR A 81 6.04 -0.37 16.35
N LYS A 82 4.83 0.17 16.53
CA LYS A 82 4.41 0.83 17.77
C LYS A 82 4.37 -0.15 18.95
N ALA A 83 3.76 -1.32 18.77
CA ALA A 83 3.71 -2.36 19.80
C ALA A 83 5.12 -2.80 20.22
N TYR A 84 6.03 -2.94 19.26
CA TYR A 84 7.44 -3.24 19.54
C TYR A 84 8.11 -2.13 20.36
N SER A 85 7.94 -0.85 19.98
CA SER A 85 8.51 0.27 20.73
C SER A 85 8.00 0.35 22.17
N GLU A 86 6.71 0.08 22.41
CA GLU A 86 6.13 0.07 23.75
C GLU A 86 6.69 -1.07 24.60
N GLN A 87 6.86 -2.25 24.00
CA GLN A 87 7.41 -3.43 24.67
C GLN A 87 8.88 -3.23 25.09
N ASP A 88 9.70 -2.64 24.21
CA ASP A 88 11.09 -2.30 24.51
C ASP A 88 11.19 -1.28 25.67
N ALA A 89 10.37 -0.22 25.65
CA ALA A 89 10.34 0.78 26.71
C ALA A 89 9.92 0.19 28.07
N ALA A 90 8.95 -0.73 28.08
CA ALA A 90 8.52 -1.44 29.28
C ALA A 90 9.63 -2.33 29.84
N GLN A 91 10.32 -3.09 28.98
CA GLN A 91 11.43 -3.94 29.37
C GLN A 91 12.58 -3.11 29.98
N GLN A 92 12.95 -2.00 29.34
CA GLN A 92 14.00 -1.11 29.81
C GLN A 92 13.67 -0.49 31.18
N SER A 93 12.41 -0.09 31.37
CA SER A 93 11.91 0.45 32.64
C SER A 93 11.90 -0.59 33.77
N SER A 94 11.62 -1.86 33.44
CA SER A 94 11.66 -2.96 34.40
C SER A 94 13.10 -3.31 34.82
N MET A 95 14.04 -3.31 33.87
CA MET A 95 15.45 -3.57 34.14
C MET A 95 16.10 -2.45 34.96
N GLY A 96 15.77 -1.19 34.68
CA GLY A 96 16.24 -0.04 35.47
C GLY A 96 15.67 0.03 36.89
N ARG A 97 14.69 -0.81 37.24
CA ARG A 97 14.12 -0.92 38.59
C ARG A 97 14.69 -2.11 39.38
N VAL A 98 15.40 -3.03 38.71
CA VAL A 98 15.96 -4.26 39.30
C VAL A 98 17.49 -4.18 39.48
N GLY A 99 18.14 -3.10 39.03
CA GLY A 99 19.53 -2.75 39.36
C GLY A 99 19.59 -1.52 40.25
#